data_AF-A0A9W7G2H7-F1
#
_entry.id   AF-A0A9W7G2H7-F1
#
_cell.length_a   1.000
_cell.length_b   1.000
_cell.length_c   1.000
_cell.angle_alpha   90.00
_cell.angle_beta   90.00
_cell.angle_gamma   90.00
#
_symmetry.space_group_name_H-M   'P 1'
#
loop_
_entity.id
_entity.type
_entity.pdbx_description
1 polymer ?
#
loop_
_entity_poly.entity_id
_entity_poly.type
_entity_poly.pdbx_seq_one_letter_code
_entity_poly.pdbx_strand_id
1 'polypeptide(L)'
;MVEKGMIDAFTDDTIRVAVKEWLKNPDEAKGKYGEMGSWDVSEVKDMSGLFENQQFFNEDIRGWDVGAVTNMERMFKGCEAFNQDISGWKVEGVE
;
A
#
# COMPACT_ATOMS: atom_id res chain seq x y z
N MET A 1 11.97 22.19 9.62
CA MET A 1 10.52 22.07 9.39
C MET A 1 10.36 21.22 8.16
N VAL A 2 10.09 19.93 8.32
CA VAL A 2 9.92 19.04 7.15
C VAL A 2 8.60 19.45 6.51
N GLU A 3 8.68 19.88 5.26
CA GLU A 3 7.52 20.29 4.48
C GLU A 3 6.53 19.13 4.48
N LYS A 4 5.34 19.37 5.04
CA LYS A 4 4.23 18.43 5.04
C LYS A 4 3.69 18.35 3.61
N GLY A 5 4.47 17.72 2.73
CA GLY A 5 4.06 17.35 1.40
C GLY A 5 3.07 16.21 1.53
N MET A 6 1.79 16.57 1.66
CA MET A 6 0.68 15.71 1.25
C MET A 6 1.02 15.20 -0.15
N ILE A 7 1.43 13.95 -0.26
CA ILE A 7 1.32 13.23 -1.52
C ILE A 7 -0.19 13.19 -1.76
N ASP A 8 -0.68 13.94 -2.75
CA ASP A 8 -2.11 14.01 -3.04
C ASP A 8 -2.64 12.60 -3.39
N ALA A 9 -1.85 11.81 -4.13
CA ALA A 9 -2.06 10.39 -4.36
C ALA A 9 -0.72 9.67 -4.65
N PHE A 10 -0.58 8.43 -4.21
CA PHE A 10 0.56 7.59 -4.53
C PHE A 10 0.51 7.14 -5.99
N THR A 11 1.68 7.05 -6.61
CA THR A 11 1.91 6.47 -7.94
C THR A 11 2.67 5.16 -7.79
N ASP A 12 2.84 4.41 -8.89
CA ASP A 12 3.63 3.16 -8.93
C ASP A 12 5.02 3.29 -8.29
N ASP A 13 5.67 4.44 -8.48
CA ASP A 13 7.00 4.69 -7.94
C ASP A 13 6.95 5.10 -6.46
N THR A 14 6.05 6.00 -6.09
CA THR A 14 6.03 6.57 -4.73
C THR A 14 5.51 5.58 -3.70
N ILE A 15 4.56 4.70 -4.06
CA ILE A 15 4.06 3.66 -3.14
C ILE A 15 5.18 2.68 -2.77
N ARG A 16 6.05 2.31 -3.71
CA ARG A 16 7.18 1.40 -3.46
C ARG A 16 8.21 2.01 -2.52
N VAL A 17 8.44 3.32 -2.60
CA VAL A 17 9.30 4.04 -1.67
C VAL A 17 8.66 4.09 -0.28
N ALA A 18 7.39 4.46 -0.19
CA ALA A 18 6.68 4.55 1.08
C ALA A 18 6.57 3.20 1.80
N VAL A 19 6.27 2.13 1.08
CA VAL A 19 6.26 0.76 1.65
C VAL A 19 7.63 0.36 2.17
N LYS A 20 8.71 0.63 1.42
CA LYS A 20 10.09 0.34 1.90
C LYS A 20 10.45 1.12 3.15
N GLU A 21 10.05 2.39 3.23
CA GLU A 21 10.26 3.22 4.42
C GLU A 21 9.42 2.72 5.60
N TRP A 22 8.15 2.36 5.37
CA TRP A 22 7.28 1.80 6.39
C TRP A 22 7.82 0.50 6.98
N LEU A 23 8.23 -0.44 6.14
CA LEU A 23 8.80 -1.73 6.57
C LEU A 23 10.10 -1.56 7.36
N LYS A 24 10.83 -0.46 7.14
CA LYS A 24 12.06 -0.14 7.87
C LYS A 24 11.77 0.51 9.22
N ASN A 25 10.83 1.46 9.27
CA ASN A 25 10.46 2.19 10.48
C ASN A 25 9.04 2.75 10.36
N PRO A 26 8.01 2.03 10.87
CA PRO A 26 6.62 2.45 10.78
C PRO A 26 6.35 3.80 11.47
N ASP A 27 6.98 4.08 12.61
CA ASP A 27 6.76 5.32 13.37
C ASP A 27 7.20 6.56 12.58
N GLU A 28 8.34 6.48 11.91
CA GLU A 28 8.85 7.56 11.06
C GLU A 28 8.04 7.70 9.77
N ALA A 29 7.75 6.57 9.12
CA ALA A 29 6.94 6.56 7.90
C ALA A 29 5.54 7.12 8.14
N LYS A 30 4.92 6.79 9.27
CA LYS A 30 3.65 7.36 9.72
C LYS A 30 3.69 8.88 9.86
N GLY A 31 4.81 9.42 10.36
CA GLY A 31 5.02 10.88 10.43
C GLY A 31 5.07 11.55 9.05
N LYS A 32 5.49 10.82 8.01
CA LYS A 32 5.66 11.32 6.64
C LYS A 32 4.43 11.10 5.75
N TYR A 33 3.80 9.94 5.88
CA TYR A 33 2.77 9.45 4.96
C TYR A 33 1.38 9.29 5.62
N GLY A 34 1.29 9.43 6.94
CA GLY A 34 0.11 9.02 7.70
C GLY A 34 0.00 7.50 7.84
N GLU A 35 -1.07 7.04 8.50
CA GLU A 35 -1.35 5.60 8.66
C GLU A 35 -1.47 4.92 7.31
N MET A 36 -0.92 3.72 7.14
CA MET A 36 -0.92 3.02 5.84
C MET A 36 -2.33 2.83 5.27
N GLY A 37 -3.33 2.54 6.11
CA GLY A 37 -4.72 2.39 5.68
C GLY A 37 -5.39 3.68 5.19
N SER A 38 -4.75 4.84 5.37
CA SER A 38 -5.22 6.15 4.89
C SER A 38 -4.54 6.62 3.62
N TRP A 39 -3.62 5.84 3.06
CA TRP A 39 -2.91 6.19 1.84
C TRP A 39 -3.87 6.23 0.66
N ASP A 40 -3.85 7.34 -0.09
CA ASP A 40 -4.55 7.43 -1.37
C ASP A 40 -3.72 6.70 -2.43
N VAL A 41 -4.18 5.53 -2.84
CA VAL A 41 -3.54 4.68 -3.85
C VAL A 41 -4.35 4.62 -5.16
N SER A 42 -5.30 5.54 -5.33
CA SER A 42 -6.24 5.55 -6.46
C SER A 42 -5.58 5.76 -7.82
N GLU A 43 -4.34 6.25 -7.85
CA GLU A 43 -3.53 6.46 -9.07
C GLU A 43 -2.50 5.34 -9.33
N VAL A 44 -2.43 4.32 -8.45
CA VAL A 44 -1.49 3.20 -8.59
C VAL A 44 -2.04 2.17 -9.58
N LYS A 45 -1.20 1.76 -10.54
CA LYS A 45 -1.53 0.79 -11.59
C LYS A 45 -0.84 -0.56 -11.38
N ASP A 46 0.32 -0.55 -10.75
CA ASP A 46 1.14 -1.74 -10.52
C ASP A 46 1.52 -1.92 -9.04
N MET A 47 0.83 -2.84 -8.37
CA MET A 47 1.12 -3.30 -7.02
C MET A 47 1.86 -4.65 -6.99
N SER A 48 2.44 -5.07 -8.12
CA SER A 48 3.18 -6.33 -8.20
C SER A 48 4.32 -6.37 -7.17
N GLY A 49 4.34 -7.48 -6.42
CA GLY A 49 5.31 -7.76 -5.37
C GLY A 49 5.43 -6.69 -4.28
N LEU A 50 4.43 -5.82 -4.07
CA LEU A 50 4.54 -4.69 -3.15
C LEU A 50 4.92 -5.12 -1.73
N PHE A 51 4.43 -6.28 -1.29
CA PHE A 51 4.74 -6.89 0.00
C PHE A 51 5.40 -8.28 -0.13
N GLU A 52 5.99 -8.61 -1.28
CA GLU A 52 6.56 -9.95 -1.49
C GLU A 52 7.62 -10.28 -0.42
N ASN A 53 7.48 -11.47 0.17
CA ASN A 53 8.30 -12.03 1.25
C ASN A 53 8.33 -11.19 2.55
N GLN A 54 7.35 -10.30 2.77
CA GLN A 54 7.18 -9.62 4.04
C GLN A 54 6.40 -10.51 5.01
N GLN A 55 7.09 -11.49 5.61
CA GLN A 55 6.50 -12.56 6.43
C GLN A 55 5.59 -12.03 7.55
N PHE A 56 5.94 -10.90 8.15
CA PHE A 56 5.22 -10.30 9.28
C PHE A 56 4.29 -9.15 8.90
N PHE A 57 4.12 -8.86 7.60
CA PHE A 57 3.24 -7.78 7.17
C PHE A 57 1.78 -8.10 7.48
N ASN A 58 1.11 -7.21 8.24
CA ASN A 58 -0.29 -7.34 8.62
C ASN A 58 -0.95 -5.97 8.88
N GLU A 59 -0.49 -4.93 8.18
CA GLU A 59 -1.00 -3.57 8.34
C GLU A 59 -2.41 -3.43 7.75
N ASP A 60 -3.23 -2.61 8.39
CA ASP A 60 -4.57 -2.31 7.91
C ASP A 60 -4.53 -1.53 6.59
N ILE A 61 -4.97 -2.17 5.52
CA ILE A 61 -5.08 -1.63 4.16
C ILE A 61 -6.50 -1.71 3.62
N ARG A 62 -7.50 -1.92 4.49
CA ARG A 62 -8.89 -2.13 4.08
C ARG A 62 -9.50 -0.93 3.33
N GLY A 63 -8.94 0.26 3.56
CA GLY A 63 -9.40 1.53 2.99
C GLY A 63 -8.81 1.88 1.63
N TRP A 64 -7.89 1.08 1.10
CA TRP A 64 -7.26 1.36 -0.20
C TRP A 64 -8.27 1.26 -1.35
N ASP A 65 -8.30 2.29 -2.19
CA ASP A 65 -9.01 2.27 -3.46
C ASP A 65 -8.07 1.73 -4.55
N VAL A 66 -8.25 0.45 -4.89
CA VAL A 66 -7.41 -0.27 -5.86
C VAL A 66 -8.02 -0.32 -7.26
N GLY A 67 -9.02 0.53 -7.55
CA GLY A 67 -9.77 0.49 -8.81
C GLY A 67 -8.91 0.71 -10.06
N ALA A 68 -7.81 1.45 -9.95
CA ALA A 68 -6.87 1.69 -11.04
C ALA A 68 -5.80 0.59 -11.21
N VAL A 69 -5.71 -0.35 -10.28
CA VAL A 69 -4.64 -1.36 -10.25
C VAL A 69 -4.91 -2.43 -11.30
N THR A 70 -3.99 -2.54 -12.26
CA THR A 70 -4.03 -3.54 -13.34
C THR A 70 -3.11 -4.73 -13.10
N ASN A 71 -2.18 -4.62 -12.15
CA ASN A 71 -1.24 -5.69 -11.81
C ASN A 71 -1.07 -5.84 -10.30
N MET A 72 -1.43 -7.02 -9.78
CA MET A 72 -1.23 -7.43 -8.37
C MET A 72 -0.39 -8.71 -8.26
N GLU A 73 0.37 -9.07 -9.30
CA GLU A 73 1.15 -10.31 -9.33
C GLU A 73 2.05 -10.40 -8.08
N ARG A 74 1.92 -11.50 -7.33
CA ARG A 74 2.72 -11.79 -6.12
C ARG A 74 2.67 -10.72 -5.02
N MET A 75 1.72 -9.79 -5.02
CA MET A 75 1.64 -8.69 -4.05
C MET A 75 1.81 -9.14 -2.59
N PHE A 76 1.15 -10.24 -2.20
CA PHE A 76 1.23 -10.83 -0.85
C PHE A 76 1.96 -12.19 -0.81
N LYS A 77 2.72 -12.54 -1.85
CA LYS A 77 3.42 -13.84 -1.88
C LYS A 77 4.43 -13.89 -0.73
N GLY A 78 4.27 -14.86 0.17
CA GLY A 78 5.15 -14.99 1.34
C GLY A 78 4.77 -14.11 2.53
N CYS A 79 3.63 -13.42 2.52
CA CYS A 79 3.09 -12.70 3.69
C CYS A 79 2.33 -13.67 4.61
N GLU A 80 3.05 -14.41 5.45
CA GLU A 80 2.44 -15.44 6.32
C GLU A 80 1.52 -14.87 7.40
N ALA A 81 1.81 -13.67 7.91
CA ALA A 81 1.03 -13.03 8.96
C ALA A 81 -0.18 -12.23 8.44
N PHE A 82 -0.32 -12.05 7.13
CA PHE A 82 -1.34 -11.19 6.57
C PHE A 82 -2.74 -11.82 6.71
N ASN A 83 -3.62 -11.13 7.45
CA ASN A 83 -4.98 -11.59 7.72
C ASN A 83 -5.96 -10.40 7.84
N GLN A 84 -5.78 -9.38 7.02
CA GLN A 84 -6.66 -8.21 7.00
C GLN A 84 -7.87 -8.46 6.10
N ASP A 85 -9.00 -7.87 6.46
CA ASP A 85 -10.20 -7.85 5.62
C ASP A 85 -10.01 -6.87 4.47
N ILE A 86 -9.94 -7.40 3.24
CA ILE A 86 -9.83 -6.64 1.99
C ILE A 86 -11.10 -6.72 1.14
N SER A 87 -12.22 -7.21 1.68
CA SER A 87 -13.47 -7.32 0.91
C SER A 87 -14.05 -5.95 0.51
N GLY A 88 -13.57 -4.87 1.13
CA GLY A 88 -13.94 -3.49 0.82
C GLY A 88 -13.23 -2.89 -0.40
N TRP A 89 -12.23 -3.57 -0.96
CA TRP A 89 -11.50 -3.09 -2.13
C TRP A 89 -12.42 -3.03 -3.35
N LYS A 90 -12.52 -1.83 -3.93
CA LYS A 90 -13.21 -1.64 -5.21
C LYS A 90 -12.27 -2.06 -6.33
N VAL A 91 -12.60 -3.16 -6.99
CA VAL A 91 -11.95 -3.58 -8.23
C VAL A 91 -12.85 -3.18 -9.39
N GLU A 92 -12.42 -2.21 -10.21
CA GLU A 92 -13.10 -1.98 -11.49
C GLU A 92 -12.56 -3.00 -12.50
N GLY A 93 -13.44 -3.79 -13.12
CA GLY A 93 -13.05 -4.66 -14.24
C GLY A 93 -13.06 -6.18 -13.98
N VAL A 94 -13.84 -6.69 -13.02
CA VAL A 94 -14.29 -8.09 -13.12
C VAL A 94 -15.63 -8.09 -13.87
N GLU A 95 -15.55 -8.17 -15.21
CA GLU A 95 -16.66 -8.69 -16.03
C GLU A 95 -16.60 -10.21 -16.11
#